data_AF-A0AAV9XZB8-F1
#
_entry.id   AF-A0AAV9XZB8-F1
#
_cell.length_a   1.000
_cell.length_b   1.000
_cell.length_c   1.000
_cell.angle_alpha   90.00
_cell.angle_beta   90.00
_cell.angle_gamma   90.00
#
_symmetry.space_group_name_H-M   'P 1'
#
loop_
_entity.id
_entity.type
_entity.pdbx_description
1 polymer ?
#
loop_
_entity_poly.entity_id
_entity_poly.type
_entity_poly.pdbx_seq_one_letter_code
_entity_poly.pdbx_strand_id
1 'polypeptide(L)'
;MESHNHPINDYFGKNLDSRSNSTSIEIRKVTLEDYSELIELIKDVTRCDTVLSNEAIEKKLKHSTFFPYCMIDVDTNKIVGYAGLYIIPHLGRKDDSRIEHVVISSGYRNKGLGKVLCNYIIEEAKNRFNCGRIDLTVESPIAKKLYLGLGFEYHETNVMRKYLS
;
A
#
# COMPACT_ATOMS: atom_id res chain seq x y z
N MET A 1 7.01 18.72 -9.60
CA MET A 1 6.73 18.07 -8.31
C MET A 1 7.72 16.93 -8.19
N GLU A 2 8.73 17.11 -7.37
CA GLU A 2 9.86 16.18 -7.24
C GLU A 2 9.40 14.83 -6.68
N SER A 3 9.86 13.75 -7.31
CA SER A 3 9.76 12.38 -6.82
C SER A 3 10.72 12.21 -5.65
N HIS A 4 10.23 12.39 -4.44
CA HIS A 4 11.00 12.06 -3.23
C HIS A 4 11.05 10.53 -3.06
N ASN A 5 12.15 9.93 -3.51
CA ASN A 5 12.56 8.60 -3.08
C ASN A 5 13.11 8.73 -1.66
N HIS A 6 12.42 8.14 -0.67
CA HIS A 6 12.95 8.06 0.68
C HIS A 6 13.67 6.72 0.85
N PRO A 7 15.01 6.70 0.97
CA PRO A 7 15.72 5.48 1.34
C PRO A 7 15.27 5.02 2.74
N ILE A 8 14.93 3.74 2.87
CA ILE A 8 14.33 3.09 4.05
C ILE A 8 15.34 2.93 5.22
N ASN A 9 16.48 3.64 5.22
CA ASN A 9 17.51 3.46 6.24
C ASN A 9 17.10 3.89 7.67
N ASP A 10 16.07 4.73 7.81
CA ASP A 10 15.61 5.22 9.13
C ASP A 10 14.62 4.27 9.85
N TYR A 11 14.24 3.14 9.22
CA TYR A 11 13.30 2.18 9.80
C TYR A 11 13.95 1.10 10.70
N PHE A 12 15.29 1.05 10.77
CA PHE A 12 16.01 0.03 11.54
C PHE A 12 16.45 0.53 12.92
N GLY A 13 15.57 0.35 13.89
CA GLY A 13 15.96 0.26 15.30
C GLY A 13 16.88 -0.95 15.51
N LYS A 14 18.05 -0.69 16.09
CA LYS A 14 19.15 -1.64 16.37
C LYS A 14 18.69 -3.01 16.91
N ASN A 15 19.15 -4.05 16.22
CA ASN A 15 19.48 -5.43 16.63
C ASN A 15 18.83 -6.49 15.72
N LEU A 16 19.56 -6.84 14.66
CA LEU A 16 19.41 -8.12 13.97
C LEU A 16 20.82 -8.71 13.82
N ASP A 17 21.04 -9.79 14.56
CA ASP A 17 22.27 -10.56 14.59
C ASP A 17 22.65 -11.10 13.20
N SER A 18 23.96 -11.23 13.02
CA SER A 18 24.67 -11.61 11.80
C SER A 18 24.35 -13.02 11.31
N ARG A 19 23.57 -13.11 10.21
CA ARG A 19 23.65 -14.06 9.07
C ARG A 19 22.29 -14.08 8.34
N SER A 20 22.06 -13.13 7.43
CA SER A 20 20.95 -13.23 6.47
C SER A 20 21.24 -12.40 5.24
N ASN A 21 21.03 -12.95 4.04
CA ASN A 21 20.95 -12.18 2.80
C ASN A 21 19.99 -10.99 3.02
N SER A 22 20.54 -9.79 3.15
CA SER A 22 19.76 -8.58 3.36
C SER A 22 19.15 -8.18 2.04
N THR A 23 17.91 -8.61 1.77
CA THR A 23 17.14 -8.10 0.64
C THR A 23 16.97 -6.60 0.79
N SER A 24 17.54 -5.82 -0.14
CA SER A 24 17.35 -4.37 -0.19
C SER A 24 15.98 -4.07 -0.77
N ILE A 25 15.15 -3.32 -0.03
CA ILE A 25 13.77 -3.00 -0.39
C ILE A 25 13.60 -1.49 -0.52
N GLU A 26 12.93 -1.06 -1.58
CA GLU A 26 12.48 0.31 -1.81
C GLU A 26 10.95 0.38 -1.83
N ILE A 27 10.36 1.48 -1.35
CA ILE A 27 8.94 1.78 -1.52
C ILE A 27 8.83 3.11 -2.26
N ARG A 28 8.09 3.12 -3.37
CA ARG A 28 7.84 4.33 -4.17
C ARG A 28 6.42 4.35 -4.75
N LYS A 29 6.04 5.48 -5.32
CA LYS A 29 4.78 5.58 -6.09
C LYS A 29 4.86 4.74 -7.35
N VAL A 30 3.72 4.15 -7.71
CA VAL A 30 3.55 3.42 -8.98
C VAL A 30 3.63 4.38 -10.16
N THR A 31 4.34 3.98 -11.21
CA THR A 31 4.40 4.67 -12.51
C THR A 31 3.65 3.85 -13.57
N LEU A 32 3.56 4.39 -14.79
CA LEU A 32 2.90 3.69 -15.90
C LEU A 32 3.64 2.40 -16.27
N GLU A 33 4.96 2.42 -16.19
CA GLU A 33 5.86 1.31 -16.55
C GLU A 33 5.67 0.09 -15.64
N ASP A 34 5.25 0.32 -14.39
CA ASP A 34 5.02 -0.74 -13.40
C ASP A 34 3.76 -1.56 -13.69
N TYR A 35 2.82 -1.04 -14.47
CA TYR A 35 1.45 -1.57 -14.52
C TYR A 35 1.40 -3.03 -14.98
N SER A 36 2.23 -3.40 -15.96
CA SER A 36 2.25 -4.76 -16.52
C SER A 36 2.68 -5.82 -15.51
N GLU A 37 3.62 -5.50 -14.62
CA GLU A 37 4.03 -6.39 -13.53
C GLU A 37 3.05 -6.30 -12.37
N LEU A 38 2.60 -5.09 -12.05
CA LEU A 38 1.74 -4.82 -10.91
C LEU A 38 0.38 -5.52 -11.04
N ILE A 39 -0.21 -5.57 -12.23
CA ILE A 39 -1.52 -6.21 -12.44
C ILE A 39 -1.48 -7.71 -12.12
N GLU A 40 -0.36 -8.38 -12.37
CA GLU A 40 -0.19 -9.79 -12.01
C GLU A 40 -0.14 -9.99 -10.49
N LEU A 41 0.49 -9.06 -9.77
CA LEU A 41 0.52 -9.09 -8.30
C LEU A 41 -0.84 -8.77 -7.67
N ILE A 42 -1.58 -7.78 -8.20
CA ILE A 42 -2.84 -7.33 -7.62
C ILE A 42 -3.94 -8.39 -7.73
N LYS A 43 -3.91 -9.26 -8.76
CA LYS A 43 -4.85 -10.38 -8.93
C LYS A 43 -4.95 -11.29 -7.71
N ASP A 44 -3.93 -11.35 -6.86
CA ASP A 44 -3.97 -12.11 -5.59
C ASP A 44 -4.98 -11.55 -4.56
N VAL A 45 -5.36 -10.27 -4.69
CA VAL A 45 -6.20 -9.56 -3.71
C VAL A 45 -7.38 -8.82 -4.34
N THR A 46 -7.53 -8.88 -5.67
CA THR A 46 -8.67 -8.32 -6.40
C THR A 46 -9.41 -9.38 -7.18
N ARG A 47 -10.67 -9.09 -7.53
CA ARG A 47 -11.50 -9.88 -8.46
C ARG A 47 -11.59 -9.22 -9.84
N CYS A 48 -10.71 -8.26 -10.13
CA CYS A 48 -10.68 -7.53 -11.38
C CYS A 48 -9.82 -8.26 -12.42
N ASP A 49 -10.46 -8.65 -13.52
CA ASP A 49 -9.78 -9.28 -14.67
C ASP A 49 -9.57 -8.29 -15.83
N THR A 50 -9.97 -7.02 -15.65
CA THR A 50 -9.87 -6.00 -16.70
C THR A 50 -8.47 -5.39 -16.73
N VAL A 51 -7.84 -5.49 -17.90
CA VAL A 51 -6.61 -4.75 -18.23
C VAL A 51 -7.00 -3.37 -18.78
N LEU A 52 -6.39 -2.32 -18.23
CA LEU A 52 -6.65 -0.94 -18.62
C LEU A 52 -5.68 -0.49 -19.73
N SER A 53 -6.12 0.46 -20.56
CA SER A 53 -5.22 1.15 -21.48
C SER A 53 -4.27 2.08 -20.73
N ASN A 54 -3.12 2.39 -21.33
CA ASN A 54 -2.15 3.35 -20.77
C ASN A 54 -2.79 4.70 -20.44
N GLU A 55 -3.65 5.23 -21.33
CA GLU A 55 -4.38 6.47 -21.08
C GLU A 55 -5.27 6.41 -19.83
N ALA A 56 -5.99 5.29 -19.65
CA ALA A 56 -6.85 5.11 -18.49
C ALA A 56 -6.03 4.99 -17.18
N ILE A 57 -4.86 4.37 -17.24
CA ILE A 57 -3.94 4.26 -16.10
C ILE A 57 -3.36 5.62 -15.75
N GLU A 58 -2.83 6.36 -16.72
CA GLU A 58 -2.30 7.70 -16.51
C GLU A 58 -3.35 8.62 -15.89
N LYS A 59 -4.59 8.58 -16.40
CA LYS A 59 -5.71 9.34 -15.84
C LYS A 59 -5.94 8.97 -14.37
N LYS A 60 -5.86 7.68 -14.03
CA LYS A 60 -5.98 7.21 -12.65
C LYS A 60 -4.83 7.69 -11.77
N LEU A 61 -3.58 7.55 -12.23
CA LEU A 61 -2.37 7.98 -11.51
C LEU A 61 -2.32 9.49 -11.28
N LYS A 62 -3.05 10.28 -12.09
CA LYS A 62 -3.19 11.74 -11.94
C LYS A 62 -4.31 12.16 -10.97
N HIS A 63 -5.11 11.24 -10.43
CA HIS A 63 -6.13 11.60 -9.44
C HIS A 63 -5.48 12.10 -8.14
N SER A 64 -5.87 13.29 -7.69
CA SER A 64 -5.32 13.94 -6.51
C SER A 64 -5.61 13.23 -5.17
N THR A 65 -6.49 12.22 -5.19
CA THR A 65 -6.89 11.46 -4.01
C THR A 65 -6.46 9.99 -4.09
N PHE A 66 -5.75 9.57 -5.13
CA PHE A 66 -5.30 8.19 -5.28
C PHE A 66 -3.78 8.11 -5.34
N PHE A 67 -3.20 7.41 -4.38
CA PHE A 67 -1.76 7.27 -4.20
C PHE A 67 -1.39 5.79 -4.15
N PRO A 68 -1.17 5.15 -5.30
CA PRO A 68 -0.68 3.79 -5.36
C PRO A 68 0.82 3.73 -5.05
N TYR A 69 1.21 2.84 -4.13
CA TYR A 69 2.60 2.57 -3.80
C TYR A 69 2.96 1.12 -4.12
N CYS A 70 4.17 0.92 -4.65
CA CYS A 70 4.77 -0.38 -4.85
C CYS A 70 6.02 -0.53 -3.98
N MET A 71 6.30 -1.78 -3.60
CA MET A 71 7.51 -2.20 -2.92
C MET A 71 8.37 -2.97 -3.91
N ILE A 72 9.64 -2.63 -4.03
CA ILE A 72 10.57 -3.14 -5.04
C ILE A 72 11.75 -3.79 -4.35
N ASP A 73 12.10 -5.00 -4.79
CA ASP A 73 13.38 -5.62 -4.48
C ASP A 73 14.45 -4.99 -5.38
N VAL A 74 15.40 -4.29 -4.76
CA VAL A 74 16.40 -3.47 -5.48
C VAL A 74 17.39 -4.35 -6.26
N ASP A 75 17.68 -5.56 -5.76
CA ASP A 75 18.65 -6.47 -6.39
C ASP A 75 18.07 -7.10 -7.67
N THR A 76 16.77 -7.38 -7.66
CA THR A 76 16.08 -8.03 -8.79
C THR A 76 15.28 -7.07 -9.65
N ASN A 77 15.09 -5.83 -9.19
CA ASN A 77 14.21 -4.82 -9.78
C ASN A 77 12.77 -5.33 -10.00
N LYS A 78 12.26 -6.14 -9.07
CA LYS A 78 10.91 -6.71 -9.12
C LYS A 78 9.97 -6.05 -8.13
N ILE A 79 8.71 -5.87 -8.52
CA ILE A 79 7.65 -5.45 -7.62
C ILE A 79 7.26 -6.63 -6.72
N VAL A 80 7.50 -6.48 -5.43
CA VAL A 80 7.25 -7.51 -4.41
C VAL A 80 6.10 -7.16 -3.48
N GLY A 81 5.55 -5.96 -3.58
CA GLY A 81 4.41 -5.53 -2.79
C GLY A 81 3.67 -4.36 -3.41
N TYR A 82 2.41 -4.21 -3.03
CA TYR A 82 1.55 -3.11 -3.46
C TYR A 82 0.53 -2.75 -2.40
N ALA A 83 0.16 -1.48 -2.37
CA ALA A 83 -1.02 -1.00 -1.66
C ALA A 83 -1.52 0.32 -2.28
N GLY A 84 -2.84 0.51 -2.26
CA GLY A 84 -3.47 1.76 -2.63
C GLY A 84 -3.82 2.60 -1.40
N LEU A 85 -3.35 3.83 -1.35
CA LEU A 85 -3.83 4.85 -0.40
C LEU A 85 -4.84 5.77 -1.11
N TYR A 86 -6.00 5.95 -0.48
CA TYR A 86 -7.07 6.83 -0.96
C TYR A 86 -7.29 7.94 0.05
N ILE A 87 -7.32 9.19 -0.40
CA ILE A 87 -7.66 10.35 0.44
C ILE A 87 -9.13 10.68 0.23
N ILE A 88 -9.85 10.91 1.32
CA ILE A 88 -11.27 11.25 1.31
C ILE A 88 -11.41 12.64 1.92
N PRO A 89 -11.61 13.68 1.08
CA PRO A 89 -11.75 15.05 1.55
C PRO A 89 -12.90 15.22 2.53
N HIS A 90 -12.70 16.03 3.57
CA HIS A 90 -13.73 16.30 4.57
C HIS A 90 -13.97 17.79 4.78
N LEU A 91 -15.24 18.21 4.84
CA LEU A 91 -15.62 19.57 5.22
C LEU A 91 -15.73 19.63 6.76
N GLY A 92 -14.84 20.36 7.42
CA GLY A 92 -14.92 20.64 8.86
C GLY A 92 -13.99 19.82 9.78
N ARG A 93 -13.12 18.97 9.23
CA ARG A 93 -12.00 18.34 9.95
C ARG A 93 -10.91 17.94 8.95
N LYS A 94 -9.82 17.34 9.44
CA LYS A 94 -8.80 16.73 8.59
C LYS A 94 -9.42 15.66 7.69
N ASP A 95 -8.84 15.50 6.50
CA ASP A 95 -9.27 14.47 5.56
C ASP A 95 -9.16 13.07 6.16
N ASP A 96 -10.03 12.18 5.71
CA ASP A 96 -9.91 10.77 6.00
C ASP A 96 -9.01 10.10 4.95
N SER A 97 -8.61 8.87 5.22
CA SER A 97 -7.95 8.05 4.22
C SER A 97 -8.38 6.59 4.30
N ARG A 98 -8.09 5.83 3.25
CA ARG A 98 -8.29 4.38 3.21
C ARG A 98 -7.09 3.66 2.63
N ILE A 99 -6.79 2.48 3.17
CA ILE A 99 -5.88 1.52 2.54
C ILE A 99 -6.71 0.43 1.88
N GLU A 100 -6.45 0.17 0.60
CA GLU A 100 -7.05 -0.95 -0.13
C GLU A 100 -5.96 -1.75 -0.85
N HIS A 101 -6.29 -3.01 -1.16
CA HIS A 101 -5.48 -3.90 -2.00
C HIS A 101 -4.03 -4.12 -1.52
N VAL A 102 -3.80 -4.21 -0.20
CA VAL A 102 -2.48 -4.55 0.33
C VAL A 102 -2.11 -5.98 -0.05
N VAL A 103 -1.00 -6.15 -0.76
CA VAL A 103 -0.50 -7.46 -1.18
C VAL A 103 1.02 -7.50 -1.12
N ILE A 104 1.56 -8.65 -0.72
CA ILE A 104 2.98 -8.99 -0.81
C ILE A 104 3.09 -10.25 -1.67
N SER A 105 4.03 -10.27 -2.60
CA SER A 105 4.33 -11.41 -3.46
C SER A 105 4.62 -12.65 -2.61
N SER A 106 4.13 -13.83 -3.03
CA SER A 106 4.15 -15.06 -2.23
C SER A 106 5.54 -15.43 -1.70
N GLY A 107 6.60 -15.31 -2.52
CA GLY A 107 8.00 -15.56 -2.14
C GLY A 107 8.59 -14.54 -1.15
N TYR A 108 7.88 -13.45 -0.88
CA TYR A 108 8.27 -12.35 -0.01
C TYR A 108 7.39 -12.24 1.25
N ARG A 109 6.39 -13.11 1.41
CA ARG A 109 5.51 -13.15 2.59
C ARG A 109 6.26 -13.65 3.84
N ASN A 110 5.68 -13.40 5.02
CA ASN A 110 6.21 -13.80 6.34
C ASN A 110 7.60 -13.23 6.70
N LYS A 111 8.10 -12.24 5.95
CA LYS A 111 9.37 -11.53 6.21
C LYS A 111 9.17 -10.14 6.85
N GLY A 112 7.96 -9.86 7.35
CA GLY A 112 7.62 -8.54 7.91
C GLY A 112 7.33 -7.44 6.87
N LEU A 113 7.47 -7.71 5.57
CA LEU A 113 7.32 -6.71 4.51
C LEU A 113 5.93 -6.06 4.45
N GLY A 114 4.86 -6.80 4.77
CA GLY A 114 3.51 -6.21 4.88
C GLY A 114 3.42 -5.14 5.96
N LYS A 115 4.13 -5.33 7.09
CA LYS A 115 4.21 -4.35 8.17
C LYS A 115 5.00 -3.12 7.74
N VAL A 116 6.12 -3.33 7.04
CA VAL A 116 6.94 -2.23 6.49
C VAL A 116 6.12 -1.39 5.51
N LEU A 117 5.42 -2.02 4.57
CA LEU A 117 4.59 -1.33 3.58
C LEU A 117 3.46 -0.53 4.24
N CYS A 118 2.73 -1.13 5.18
CA CYS A 118 1.64 -0.43 5.86
C CYS A 118 2.15 0.73 6.73
N ASN A 119 3.27 0.57 7.45
CA ASN A 119 3.85 1.67 8.23
C ASN A 119 4.22 2.85 7.33
N TYR A 120 4.84 2.60 6.18
CA TYR A 120 5.15 3.65 5.22
C TYR A 120 3.89 4.43 4.80
N ILE A 121 2.79 3.71 4.51
CA ILE A 121 1.51 4.32 4.10
C ILE A 121 0.87 5.12 5.24
N ILE A 122 0.94 4.63 6.47
CA ILE A 122 0.44 5.33 7.67
C ILE A 122 1.19 6.65 7.84
N GLU A 123 2.52 6.65 7.68
CA GLU A 123 3.33 7.87 7.77
C GLU A 123 3.06 8.84 6.61
N GLU A 124 2.85 8.36 5.38
CA GLU A 124 2.41 9.21 4.27
C GLU A 124 1.05 9.86 4.58
N ALA A 125 0.06 9.07 5.02
CA ALA A 125 -1.27 9.58 5.37
C ALA A 125 -1.18 10.64 6.48
N LYS A 126 -0.39 10.38 7.52
CA LYS A 126 -0.24 11.24 8.69
C LYS A 126 0.54 12.52 8.39
N ASN A 127 1.72 12.40 7.78
CA ASN A 127 2.68 13.51 7.70
C ASN A 127 2.58 14.27 6.38
N ARG A 128 2.41 13.55 5.26
CA ARG A 128 2.34 14.17 3.94
C ARG A 128 0.94 14.69 3.62
N PHE A 129 -0.08 13.91 3.93
CA PHE A 129 -1.48 14.25 3.60
C PHE A 129 -2.25 14.85 4.79
N ASN A 130 -1.67 14.83 5.99
CA ASN A 130 -2.28 15.37 7.21
C ASN A 130 -3.69 14.80 7.46
N CYS A 131 -3.89 13.51 7.20
CA CYS A 131 -5.15 12.83 7.45
C CYS A 131 -5.43 12.70 8.95
N GLY A 132 -6.71 12.73 9.31
CA GLY A 132 -7.17 12.53 10.68
C GLY A 132 -7.30 11.05 11.07
N ARG A 133 -7.53 10.18 10.09
CA ARG A 133 -7.65 8.72 10.30
C ARG A 133 -7.42 7.94 9.01
N ILE A 134 -7.32 6.63 9.16
CA ILE A 134 -7.15 5.67 8.08
C ILE A 134 -8.07 4.47 8.32
N ASP A 135 -8.99 4.23 7.37
CA ASP A 135 -9.95 3.13 7.45
C ASP A 135 -9.59 2.02 6.47
N LEU A 136 -9.92 0.77 6.80
CA LEU A 136 -9.77 -0.38 5.91
C LEU A 136 -10.85 -1.42 6.19
N THR A 137 -11.04 -2.35 5.26
CA THR A 137 -11.81 -3.57 5.51
C THR A 137 -10.86 -4.76 5.55
N VAL A 138 -11.17 -5.76 6.38
CA VAL A 138 -10.31 -6.93 6.53
C VAL A 138 -11.12 -8.21 6.73
N GLU A 139 -10.88 -9.18 5.86
CA GLU A 139 -11.51 -10.50 5.93
C GLU A 139 -10.51 -11.59 6.36
N SER A 140 -9.27 -11.54 5.84
CA SER A 140 -8.22 -12.53 6.08
C SER A 140 -7.68 -12.50 7.52
N PRO A 141 -7.58 -13.65 8.22
CA PRO A 141 -6.97 -13.73 9.55
C PRO A 141 -5.53 -13.20 9.63
N ILE A 142 -4.74 -13.43 8.57
CA ILE A 142 -3.35 -12.95 8.49
C ILE A 142 -3.33 -11.42 8.47
N ALA A 143 -4.17 -10.82 7.63
CA ALA A 143 -4.30 -9.37 7.54
C ALA A 143 -4.85 -8.76 8.85
N LYS A 144 -5.82 -9.43 9.50
CA LYS A 144 -6.33 -9.00 10.83
C LYS A 144 -5.20 -8.89 11.84
N LYS A 145 -4.36 -9.92 11.97
CA LYS A 145 -3.22 -9.90 12.89
C LYS A 145 -2.22 -8.78 12.56
N LEU A 146 -1.97 -8.54 11.27
CA LEU A 146 -1.13 -7.44 10.81
C LEU A 146 -1.68 -6.08 11.26
N TYR A 147 -2.94 -5.78 10.93
CA TYR A 147 -3.53 -4.47 11.22
C TYR A 147 -3.71 -4.22 12.72
N LEU A 148 -4.11 -5.22 13.50
CA LEU A 148 -4.13 -5.12 14.97
C LEU A 148 -2.73 -4.82 15.53
N GLY A 149 -1.69 -5.46 15.00
CA GLY A 149 -0.30 -5.20 15.38
C GLY A 149 0.24 -3.83 14.93
N LEU A 150 -0.52 -3.10 14.10
CA LEU A 150 -0.25 -1.74 13.65
C LEU A 150 -1.09 -0.69 14.41
N GLY A 151 -1.92 -1.12 15.36
CA GLY A 151 -2.79 -0.22 16.14
C GLY A 151 -4.12 0.12 15.47
N PHE A 152 -4.53 -0.62 14.43
CA PHE A 152 -5.91 -0.55 13.96
C PHE A 152 -6.84 -1.22 14.96
N GLU A 153 -8.02 -0.65 15.15
CA GLU A 153 -9.06 -1.15 16.03
C GLU A 153 -10.33 -1.45 15.24
N TYR A 154 -11.19 -2.30 15.78
CA TYR A 154 -12.51 -2.54 15.18
C TYR A 154 -13.43 -1.35 15.44
N HIS A 155 -14.03 -0.82 14.38
CA HIS A 155 -15.12 0.15 14.46
C HIS A 155 -16.41 -0.49 14.00
N GLU A 156 -17.38 -0.61 14.90
CA GLU A 156 -18.67 -1.25 14.63
C GLU A 156 -19.51 -0.42 13.65
N THR A 157 -19.51 -0.85 12.38
CA THR A 157 -20.32 -0.28 11.31
C THR A 157 -20.74 -1.40 10.35
N ASN A 158 -21.77 -1.17 9.53
CA ASN A 158 -22.23 -2.14 8.54
C ASN A 158 -21.79 -1.71 7.13
N VAL A 159 -20.97 -2.53 6.47
CA VAL A 159 -20.63 -2.33 5.05
C VAL A 159 -21.83 -2.74 4.20
N MET A 160 -22.38 -1.80 3.44
CA MET A 160 -23.44 -2.05 2.46
C MET A 160 -22.90 -1.85 1.03
N ARG A 161 -23.32 -2.70 0.08
CA ARG A 161 -22.92 -2.61 -1.33
C ARG A 161 -24.13 -2.65 -2.25
N LYS A 162 -24.24 -1.65 -3.13
CA LYS A 162 -25.14 -1.65 -4.28
C LYS A 162 -24.30 -1.77 -5.55
N TYR A 163 -24.55 -2.80 -6.36
CA TYR A 163 -23.97 -2.92 -7.69
C TYR A 163 -24.64 -1.90 -8.63
N LEU A 164 -23.83 -1.17 -9.38
CA LEU A 164 -24.28 -0.12 -10.31
C LEU A 164 -24.14 -0.55 -11.78
N SER A 165 -24.06 -1.86 -12.02
CA SER A 165 -24.04 -2.48 -13.35
C SER A 165 -25.29 -2.12 -14.14
#